data_AF-A0A4R4E1F3-F1
#
_entry.id   AF-A0A4R4E1F3-F1
#
_cell.length_a   1.000
_cell.length_b   1.000
_cell.length_c   1.000
_cell.angle_alpha   90.00
_cell.angle_beta   90.00
_cell.angle_gamma   90.00
#
_symmetry.space_group_name_H-M   'P 1'
#
loop_
_entity.id
_entity.type
_entity.pdbx_description
1 polymer ?
#
loop_
_entity_poly.entity_id
_entity_poly.type
_entity_poly.pdbx_seq_one_letter_code
_entity_poly.pdbx_strand_id
1 'polypeptide(L)' 'MLNRKFHAKVPNEKWVTDVTEFMYGNGQKAYLSAILDLHDKTIVSYVLGHSNNNPLVFL' A
#
# COMPACT_ATOMS: atom_id res chain seq x y z
N MET A 1 8.20 12.36 5.55
CA MET A 1 8.96 12.26 4.28
C MET A 1 10.14 11.30 4.47
N LEU A 2 10.25 10.23 3.67
CA LEU A 2 11.21 9.13 3.90
C LEU A 2 12.67 9.43 3.47
N ASN A 3 12.95 10.66 2.99
CA ASN A 3 14.27 11.10 2.50
C ASN A 3 14.95 10.10 1.53
N ARG A 4 14.16 9.46 0.66
CA ARG A 4 14.59 8.42 -0.30
C ARG A 4 15.31 7.21 0.35
N LYS A 5 15.17 7.01 1.67
CA LYS A 5 15.75 5.88 2.40
C LYS A 5 14.75 4.73 2.49
N PHE A 6 14.59 4.00 1.38
CA PHE A 6 13.64 2.89 1.22
C PHE A 6 14.12 1.55 1.81
N HIS A 7 14.95 1.59 2.86
CA HIS A 7 15.44 0.41 3.55
C HIS A 7 15.41 0.65 5.06
N ALA A 8 14.90 -0.34 5.79
CA ALA A 8 14.92 -0.43 7.23
C ALA A 8 15.95 -1.47 7.68
N LYS A 9 16.66 -1.21 8.78
CA LYS A 9 17.68 -2.13 9.31
C LYS A 9 17.07 -3.23 10.17
N VAL A 10 15.89 -2.99 10.72
CA VAL A 10 15.15 -3.93 11.56
C VAL A 10 13.67 -3.95 11.14
N PRO A 11 12.93 -5.04 11.40
CA PRO A 11 11.49 -5.09 11.15
C PRO A 11 10.72 -3.99 11.89
N ASN A 12 9.62 -3.53 11.30
CA ASN A 12 8.70 -2.52 11.82
C ASN A 12 9.30 -1.12 12.06
N GLU A 13 10.48 -0.83 11.51
CA GLU A 13 11.10 0.50 11.63
C GLU A 13 10.48 1.51 10.67
N LYS A 14 10.13 1.05 9.45
CA LYS A 14 9.56 1.89 8.40
C LYS A 14 8.58 1.10 7.56
N TRP A 15 7.42 1.69 7.37
CA TRP A 15 6.38 1.16 6.49
C TRP A 15 6.17 2.09 5.31
N VAL A 16 5.77 1.49 4.19
CA VAL A 16 5.32 2.23 3.01
C VAL A 16 3.98 1.69 2.55
N THR A 17 3.15 2.56 2.02
CA THR A 17 1.89 2.17 1.39
C THR A 17 2.07 2.16 -0.11
N ASP A 18 1.79 1.03 -0.74
CA ASP A 18 1.69 0.88 -2.19
C ASP A 18 0.21 0.78 -2.58
N VAL A 19 -0.21 1.52 -3.61
CA VAL A 19 -1.58 1.48 -4.12
C VAL A 19 -1.55 1.04 -5.58
N THR A 20 -2.12 -0.13 -5.86
CA THR A 20 -2.24 -0.68 -7.21
C THR A 20 -3.69 -0.63 -7.67
N GLU A 21 -3.94 -0.01 -8.84
CA GLU A 21 -5.24 -0.04 -9.54
C GLU A 21 -5.23 -1.19 -10.57
N PHE A 22 -6.25 -2.04 -10.52
CA PHE A 22 -6.48 -3.10 -11.50
C PHE A 22 -7.79 -2.84 -12.23
N MET A 23 -7.80 -3.02 -13.56
CA MET A 23 -9.04 -3.09 -14.34
C MET A 23 -9.44 -4.55 -14.52
N TYR A 24 -10.70 -4.86 -14.26
CA TYR A 24 -11.29 -6.17 -14.54
C TYR A 24 -12.59 -5.99 -15.34
N GLY A 25 -13.23 -7.10 -15.72
CA GLY A 25 -14.32 -7.14 -16.70
C GLY A 25 -15.39 -6.04 -16.55
N ASN A 26 -16.03 -5.67 -17.67
CA ASN A 26 -17.06 -4.62 -17.74
C ASN A 26 -16.60 -3.23 -17.29
N GLY A 27 -15.31 -2.89 -17.45
CA GLY A 27 -14.78 -1.57 -17.11
C GLY A 27 -14.73 -1.30 -15.60
N GLN A 28 -14.79 -2.36 -14.79
CA GLN A 28 -14.71 -2.25 -13.34
C GLN A 28 -13.27 -2.07 -12.89
N LYS A 29 -13.09 -1.33 -11.79
CA LYS A 29 -11.80 -1.07 -11.18
C LYS A 29 -11.74 -1.68 -9.78
N ALA A 30 -10.57 -2.21 -9.44
CA ALA A 30 -10.24 -2.61 -8.08
C ALA A 30 -8.99 -1.86 -7.63
N TYR A 31 -8.98 -1.45 -6.36
CA TYR A 31 -7.87 -0.77 -5.74
C TYR A 31 -7.33 -1.64 -4.61
N LEU A 32 -6.06 -2.00 -4.69
CA LEU A 32 -5.34 -2.68 -3.62
C LEU A 32 -4.40 -1.69 -2.96
N SER A 33 -4.65 -1.36 -1.71
CA SER A 33 -3.72 -0.60 -0.86
C SER A 33 -3.02 -1.57 0.07
N ALA A 34 -1.70 -1.69 -0.02
CA ALA A 34 -0.90 -2.59 0.80
C ALA A 34 0.14 -1.81 1.60
N ILE A 35 0.29 -2.14 2.88
CA ILE A 35 1.35 -1.65 3.75
C ILE A 35 2.48 -2.67 3.73
N LEU A 36 3.66 -2.24 3.31
CA LEU A 36 4.86 -3.06 3.21
C LEU A 36 5.87 -2.66 4.29
N ASP A 37 6.50 -3.66 4.90
CA ASP A 37 7.68 -3.46 5.74
C ASP A 37 8.92 -3.24 4.86
N LEU A 38 9.66 -2.15 5.07
CA LEU A 38 10.87 -1.85 4.29
C LEU A 38 12.11 -2.66 4.68
N HIS A 39 12.02 -3.51 5.71
CA HIS A 39 13.08 -4.42 6.10
C HIS A 39 13.18 -5.58 5.12
N ASP A 40 12.08 -6.29 4.91
CA ASP A 40 12.01 -7.54 4.14
C ASP A 40 10.94 -7.53 3.02
N LYS A 41 10.24 -6.41 2.83
CA LYS A 41 9.13 -6.26 1.87
C LYS A 41 7.94 -7.18 2.16
N THR A 42 7.77 -7.62 3.40
CA THR A 42 6.57 -8.37 3.81
C THR A 42 5.35 -7.45 3.84
N ILE A 43 4.18 -8.04 3.57
CA ILE A 43 2.91 -7.33 3.66
C ILE A 43 2.47 -7.34 5.11
N VAL A 44 2.40 -6.15 5.71
CA VAL A 44 1.90 -5.94 7.08
C VAL A 44 0.37 -5.91 7.09
N SER A 45 -0.23 -5.27 6.08
CA SER A 45 -1.69 -5.15 5.95
C SER A 45 -2.07 -4.83 4.52
N TYR A 46 -3.31 -5.12 4.13
CA TYR A 46 -3.86 -4.71 2.84
C TYR A 46 -5.37 -4.46 2.89
N VAL A 47 -5.86 -3.61 2.00
CA VAL A 47 -7.27 -3.31 1.78
C VAL A 47 -7.58 -3.40 0.29
N LEU A 48 -8.65 -4.13 -0.05
CA LEU A 48 -9.17 -4.23 -1.41
C LEU A 48 -10.51 -3.48 -1.49
N GLY A 49 -10.64 -2.58 -2.46
CA GLY A 49 -11.87 -1.84 -2.73
C GLY A 49 -12.29 -1.94 -4.19
N HIS A 50 -13.60 -1.96 -4.47
CA HIS A 50 -14.17 -1.99 -5.82
C HIS A 50 -14.71 -0.63 -6.30
N SER A 51 -14.59 0.39 -5.45
CA SER A 51 -14.91 1.78 -5.77
C SER A 51 -13.77 2.68 -5.31
N ASN A 52 -13.54 3.79 -6.01
CA ASN A 52 -12.72 4.89 -5.51
C ASN A 52 -13.48 5.58 -4.36
N ASN A 53 -13.66 4.86 -3.27
CA ASN A 53 -13.99 5.48 -2.00
C ASN A 53 -12.65 5.85 -1.40
N ASN A 54 -12.31 7.12 -1.54
CA ASN A 54 -11.21 7.77 -0.88
C ASN A 54 -11.67 8.19 0.53
N PRO A 55 -11.58 7.37 1.60
CA PRO A 55 -11.22 7.95 2.86
C PRO A 55 -9.73 8.23 2.75
N LEU A 56 -9.39 9.51 2.65
CA LEU A 56 -8.05 10.03 2.86
C LEU A 56 -7.49 9.42 4.15
N VAL A 57 -6.68 8.37 4.07
CA VAL A 57 -5.98 7.83 5.24
C VAL A 57 -4.68 8.59 5.39
N PHE A 58 -4.76 9.68 6.17
CA PHE A 58 -3.64 10.13 6.97
C PHE A 58 -3.50 9.17 8.16
N LEU A 59 -2.41 8.41 8.20
CA LEU A 59 -1.77 7.92 9.41
C LEU A 59 -0.25 8.05 9.21
#